data_AF-A0A917CVC3-F1
#
_entry.id   AF-A0A917CVC3-F1
#
_cell.length_a   1.000
_cell.length_b   1.000
_cell.length_c   1.000
_cell.angle_alpha   90.00
_cell.angle_beta   90.00
_cell.angle_gamma   90.00
#
_symmetry.space_group_name_H-M   'P 1'
#
loop_
_entity.id
_entity.type
_entity.pdbx_description
1 polymer ?
#
loop_
_entity_poly.entity_id
_entity_poly.type
_entity_poly.pdbx_seq_one_letter_code
_entity_poly.pdbx_strand_id
1 'polypeptide(L)'
;MESEHKSFFVLWNGSEDGLADEARDLWIETTARGDLYPDDWSFGQGFGDPRSGDTVYLLQTGKVKGVIASGTLTSDGTWSGGHWSGSGTAHYVSVDWDVMLDDEQRLPTEVLVEGLPEFKFPVYGSGRRIHEPSASALATMWDEHLADLAEARGNPWLGGRSFGSNRSSGPIPLQRNHVRTYNVGGFASYEAVREEAALVDEFVEQLRADGSDVTGYRMQPTTGSRPLFADAFDKTRNVLYEAKASASREAVRMALGQLLDYRRWFKTEPALAILLPEPPALDLVELMAQHSISCVAKNLDGTFSEVSPTPVSDADALLVACRRLGDPDLWIRPDRYPNSLALTIIDSIQSTGSHYSSVLNVVKRYRSERGDLANTDGTSELLASFERHGGADGWASEVGNRKPASTRQGASLKAAVIERVATALHDSGVRTAQDLREVGALDPTNNNRRAAIKKLWTSVEAQSSGITWEYALTLVGVPGVKADRMVIRFVAEATGRNDLTPESTARLVREAAERMGVNPTDLDHVIWRSASGRRVQVDQTPA
;
A
#
# COMPACT_ATOMS: atom_id res chain seq x y z
N MET A 1 -9.19 25.26 -37.47
CA MET A 1 -8.06 25.33 -38.41
C MET A 1 -7.02 24.39 -37.86
N GLU A 2 -6.89 23.20 -38.44
CA GLU A 2 -5.79 22.30 -38.11
C GLU A 2 -4.49 23.06 -38.39
N SER A 3 -3.64 23.22 -37.38
CA SER A 3 -2.31 23.76 -37.60
C SER A 3 -1.53 22.71 -38.37
N GLU A 4 -1.24 23.00 -39.63
CA GLU A 4 -0.36 22.19 -40.47
C GLU A 4 1.02 22.09 -39.80
N HIS A 5 1.38 20.90 -39.31
CA HIS A 5 2.70 20.61 -38.75
C HIS A 5 3.75 20.71 -39.86
N LYS A 6 4.86 21.41 -39.59
CA LYS A 6 5.93 21.64 -40.57
C LYS A 6 7.09 20.70 -40.34
N SER A 7 7.87 20.45 -41.39
CA SER A 7 9.12 19.67 -41.31
C SER A 7 10.33 20.53 -41.68
N PHE A 8 11.45 20.34 -40.99
CA PHE A 8 12.69 21.08 -41.23
C PHE A 8 13.92 20.17 -41.26
N PHE A 9 14.92 20.51 -42.08
CA PHE A 9 16.27 19.99 -41.93
C PHE A 9 17.08 20.89 -41.00
N VAL A 10 17.70 20.29 -40.00
CA VAL A 10 18.79 20.90 -39.24
C VAL A 10 20.10 20.21 -39.57
N LEU A 11 21.23 20.91 -39.42
CA LEU A 11 22.52 20.42 -39.94
C LEU A 11 23.49 20.06 -38.82
N TRP A 12 24.29 19.05 -39.08
CA TRP A 12 25.54 18.73 -38.38
C TRP A 12 26.63 18.51 -39.41
N ASN A 13 27.88 18.88 -39.14
CA ASN A 13 29.01 18.71 -40.07
C ASN A 13 29.85 17.46 -39.79
N GLY A 14 29.45 16.63 -38.83
CA GLY A 14 30.20 15.44 -38.42
C GLY A 14 31.44 15.73 -37.57
N SER A 15 31.62 16.94 -37.04
CA SER A 15 32.75 17.27 -36.16
C SER A 15 32.39 17.18 -34.67
N GLU A 16 33.36 16.75 -33.86
CA GLU A 16 33.29 16.74 -32.39
C GLU A 16 32.96 18.12 -31.79
N ASP A 17 33.41 19.22 -32.43
CA ASP A 17 33.10 20.59 -32.02
C ASP A 17 31.60 20.93 -32.07
N GLY A 18 30.81 20.16 -32.83
CA GLY A 18 29.36 20.35 -32.96
C GLY A 18 28.56 19.36 -32.13
N LEU A 19 29.02 18.11 -32.05
CA LEU A 19 28.44 17.05 -31.22
C LEU A 19 29.58 16.10 -30.86
N ALA A 20 29.99 16.09 -29.59
CA ALA A 20 31.05 15.22 -29.11
C ALA A 20 30.65 13.75 -29.23
N ASP A 21 31.60 12.88 -29.55
CA ASP A 21 31.35 11.44 -29.77
C ASP A 21 30.67 10.79 -28.55
N GLU A 22 31.12 11.08 -27.32
CA GLU A 22 30.50 10.56 -26.10
C GLU A 22 29.03 11.00 -25.95
N ALA A 23 28.71 12.24 -26.33
CA ALA A 23 27.33 12.76 -26.28
C ALA A 23 26.48 12.13 -27.39
N ARG A 24 27.07 11.89 -28.56
CA ARG A 24 26.44 11.24 -29.70
C ARG A 24 26.11 9.77 -29.41
N ASP A 25 27.06 9.03 -28.85
CA ASP A 25 26.85 7.64 -28.46
C ASP A 25 25.70 7.55 -27.45
N LEU A 26 25.66 8.47 -26.48
CA LEU A 26 24.55 8.58 -25.53
C LEU A 26 23.22 8.90 -26.23
N TRP A 27 23.18 9.77 -27.25
CA TRP A 27 21.97 10.01 -28.04
C TRP A 27 21.48 8.77 -28.77
N ILE A 28 22.38 8.08 -29.48
CA ILE A 28 22.07 6.87 -30.24
C ILE A 28 21.51 5.82 -29.28
N GLU A 29 22.19 5.60 -28.16
CA GLU A 29 21.73 4.68 -27.11
C GLU A 29 20.39 5.10 -26.50
N THR A 30 20.16 6.40 -26.30
CA THR A 30 18.90 6.92 -25.73
C THR A 30 17.73 6.72 -26.68
N THR A 31 17.87 7.17 -27.91
CA THR A 31 16.79 7.12 -28.88
C THR A 31 16.55 5.70 -29.42
N ALA A 32 17.57 4.85 -29.49
CA ALA A 32 17.41 3.42 -29.82
C ALA A 32 16.57 2.65 -28.79
N ARG A 33 16.38 3.20 -27.57
CA ARG A 33 15.46 2.68 -26.54
C ARG A 33 14.02 3.22 -26.69
N GLY A 34 13.80 4.12 -27.64
CA GLY A 34 12.54 4.84 -27.80
C GLY A 34 12.28 5.87 -26.70
N ASP A 35 13.35 6.34 -26.04
CA ASP A 35 13.35 7.49 -25.15
C ASP A 35 13.64 8.77 -25.95
N LEU A 36 13.05 9.89 -25.55
CA LEU A 36 13.32 11.19 -26.18
C LEU A 36 14.61 11.76 -25.59
N TYR A 37 15.50 12.29 -26.43
CA TYR A 37 16.66 13.03 -25.97
C TYR A 37 16.39 14.53 -26.11
N PRO A 38 16.21 15.29 -25.00
CA PRO A 38 16.04 16.74 -25.08
C PRO A 38 17.39 17.42 -25.33
N ASP A 39 17.49 18.22 -26.38
CA ASP A 39 18.64 19.11 -26.59
C ASP A 39 18.25 20.37 -27.36
N ASP A 40 19.09 21.39 -27.29
CA ASP A 40 18.97 22.61 -28.06
C ASP A 40 19.82 22.54 -29.32
N TRP A 41 19.19 22.62 -30.49
CA TRP A 41 19.90 22.52 -31.76
C TRP A 41 19.96 23.84 -32.52
N SER A 42 21.10 24.10 -33.16
CA SER A 42 21.29 25.32 -33.95
C SER A 42 20.28 25.40 -35.10
N PHE A 43 19.66 26.57 -35.27
CA PHE A 43 18.61 26.82 -36.24
C PHE A 43 18.91 28.12 -36.99
N GLY A 44 18.83 28.09 -38.33
CA GLY A 44 19.19 29.23 -39.16
C GLY A 44 18.16 30.37 -39.10
N GLN A 45 18.65 31.60 -39.28
CA GLN A 45 17.80 32.78 -39.36
C GLN A 45 16.91 32.78 -40.62
N GLY A 46 15.61 33.06 -40.44
CA GLY A 46 14.69 33.36 -41.54
C GLY A 46 13.89 32.20 -42.14
N PHE A 47 13.90 31.01 -41.53
CA PHE A 47 13.23 29.84 -42.09
C PHE A 47 12.07 29.33 -41.22
N GLY A 48 10.91 29.96 -41.35
CA GLY A 48 9.63 29.23 -41.29
C GLY A 48 8.80 29.27 -40.01
N ASP A 49 9.14 30.07 -38.99
CA ASP A 49 8.37 30.22 -37.74
C ASP A 49 8.12 28.85 -37.07
N PRO A 50 9.16 28.23 -36.49
CA PRO A 50 9.06 26.90 -35.88
C PRO A 50 8.10 26.93 -34.69
N ARG A 51 7.28 25.88 -34.55
CA ARG A 51 6.30 25.75 -33.46
C ARG A 51 6.48 24.43 -32.74
N SER A 52 6.03 24.39 -31.49
CA SER A 52 5.93 23.14 -30.75
C SER A 52 5.10 22.12 -31.55
N GLY A 53 5.63 20.91 -31.69
CA GLY A 53 5.03 19.85 -32.48
C GLY A 53 5.48 19.79 -33.96
N ASP A 54 6.28 20.73 -34.45
CA ASP A 54 6.91 20.61 -35.77
C ASP A 54 8.02 19.54 -35.75
N THR A 55 8.25 18.87 -36.88
CA THR A 55 9.25 17.80 -37.03
C THR A 55 10.58 18.34 -37.53
N VAL A 56 11.68 17.84 -36.98
CA VAL A 56 13.04 18.13 -37.47
C VAL A 56 13.78 16.86 -37.84
N TYR A 57 14.60 16.95 -38.88
CA TYR A 57 15.51 15.89 -39.32
C TYR A 57 16.95 16.40 -39.29
N LEU A 58 17.83 15.69 -38.60
CA LEU A 58 19.26 16.02 -38.55
C LEU A 58 19.96 15.45 -39.77
N LEU A 59 20.39 16.33 -40.66
CA LEU A 59 21.17 16.00 -41.84
C LEU A 59 22.66 16.19 -41.54
N GLN A 60 23.39 15.07 -41.52
CA GLN A 60 24.85 15.08 -41.47
C GLN A 60 25.40 15.55 -42.81
N THR A 61 26.27 16.54 -42.75
CA THR A 61 27.01 17.14 -43.85
C THR A 61 28.50 16.87 -43.63
N GLY A 62 29.33 16.90 -44.68
CA GLY A 62 30.76 16.58 -44.57
C GLY A 62 31.13 15.31 -45.32
N LYS A 63 31.93 14.43 -44.68
CA LYS A 63 32.46 13.19 -45.30
C LYS A 63 31.39 12.12 -45.47
N VAL A 64 30.58 11.92 -44.43
CA VAL A 64 29.48 10.96 -44.38
C VAL A 64 28.19 11.76 -44.43
N LYS A 65 27.41 11.62 -45.51
CA LYS A 65 26.24 12.48 -45.77
C LYS A 65 24.94 11.67 -45.71
N GLY A 66 23.97 12.15 -44.95
CA GLY A 66 22.68 11.48 -44.77
C GLY A 66 21.91 11.99 -43.57
N VAL A 67 20.63 11.63 -43.49
CA VAL A 67 19.83 11.89 -42.29
C VAL A 67 20.18 10.85 -41.24
N ILE A 68 20.51 11.34 -40.04
CA ILE A 68 20.94 10.53 -38.90
C ILE A 68 20.00 10.64 -37.71
N ALA A 69 19.13 11.65 -37.65
CA ALA A 69 18.16 11.77 -36.56
C ALA A 69 16.84 12.40 -36.99
N SER A 70 15.81 12.16 -36.19
CA SER A 70 14.53 12.87 -36.20
C SER A 70 14.13 13.30 -34.79
N GLY A 71 13.30 14.33 -34.69
CA GLY A 71 12.79 14.82 -33.42
C GLY A 71 11.61 15.77 -33.58
N THR A 72 11.03 16.16 -32.46
CA THR A 72 9.89 17.08 -32.39
C THR A 72 10.26 18.32 -31.58
N LEU A 73 9.86 19.50 -32.08
CA LEU A 73 10.11 20.76 -31.36
C LEU A 73 9.23 20.86 -30.11
N THR A 74 9.83 21.31 -29.00
CA THR A 74 9.15 21.40 -27.69
C THR A 74 8.69 22.81 -27.33
N SER A 75 9.11 23.82 -28.09
CA SER A 75 8.77 25.23 -27.85
C SER A 75 8.50 25.98 -29.15
N ASP A 76 7.76 27.09 -29.03
CA ASP A 76 7.50 28.00 -30.14
C ASP A 76 8.66 28.97 -30.34
N GLY A 77 9.04 29.19 -31.60
CA GLY A 77 10.08 30.14 -31.99
C GLY A 77 11.50 29.63 -31.78
N THR A 78 12.45 30.57 -31.84
CA THR A 78 13.87 30.30 -31.61
C THR A 78 14.39 31.21 -30.50
N TRP A 79 15.33 30.72 -29.69
CA TRP A 79 16.01 31.53 -28.69
C TRP A 79 17.47 31.80 -29.11
N SER A 80 18.07 32.90 -28.65
CA SER A 80 19.43 33.30 -29.02
C SER A 80 20.44 32.88 -27.95
N GLY A 81 21.53 32.22 -28.37
CA GLY A 81 22.60 31.76 -27.49
C GLY A 81 23.99 32.06 -28.05
N GLY A 82 25.05 31.70 -27.31
CA GLY A 82 26.42 31.78 -27.80
C GLY A 82 26.63 30.81 -28.97
N HIS A 83 27.40 31.21 -29.98
CA HIS A 83 27.68 30.34 -31.12
C HIS A 83 28.50 29.11 -30.68
N TRP A 84 28.13 27.92 -31.15
CA TRP A 84 28.76 26.64 -30.79
C TRP A 84 30.26 26.58 -31.13
N SER A 85 30.72 27.35 -32.13
CA SER A 85 32.14 27.49 -32.48
C SER A 85 32.91 28.56 -31.67
N GLY A 86 32.33 29.11 -30.60
CA GLY A 86 33.02 30.00 -29.65
C GLY A 86 33.11 31.49 -30.01
N SER A 87 32.58 31.95 -31.15
CA SER A 87 32.48 33.39 -31.46
C SER A 87 31.17 33.75 -32.18
N GLY A 88 30.45 34.76 -31.66
CA GLY A 88 29.17 35.24 -32.20
C GLY A 88 27.93 34.75 -31.45
N THR A 89 26.76 35.04 -32.02
CA THR A 89 25.44 34.63 -31.52
C THR A 89 24.78 33.71 -32.54
N ALA A 90 24.17 32.64 -32.06
CA ALA A 90 23.42 31.67 -32.85
C ALA A 90 21.98 31.58 -32.34
N HIS A 91 21.09 31.04 -33.16
CA HIS A 91 19.72 30.76 -32.78
C HIS A 91 19.53 29.27 -32.58
N TYR A 92 18.72 28.92 -31.61
CA TYR A 92 18.49 27.55 -31.16
C TYR A 92 17.00 27.27 -31.08
N VAL A 93 16.66 26.00 -31.31
CA VAL A 93 15.35 25.42 -31.03
C VAL A 93 15.52 24.28 -30.04
N SER A 94 14.57 24.13 -29.13
CA SER A 94 14.55 23.00 -28.21
C SER A 94 13.85 21.82 -28.88
N VAL A 95 14.55 20.70 -28.96
CA VAL A 95 14.12 19.49 -29.68
C VAL A 95 14.10 18.32 -28.72
N ASP A 96 13.02 17.55 -28.75
CA ASP A 96 13.01 16.19 -28.22
C ASP A 96 13.33 15.23 -29.39
N TRP A 97 14.57 14.75 -29.46
CA TRP A 97 15.01 13.80 -30.48
C TRP A 97 14.42 12.42 -30.20
N ASP A 98 13.73 11.86 -31.18
CA ASP A 98 13.09 10.54 -31.07
C ASP A 98 13.93 9.40 -31.66
N VAL A 99 14.86 9.73 -32.56
CA VAL A 99 15.75 8.78 -33.24
C VAL A 99 17.09 9.45 -33.49
N MET A 100 18.19 8.75 -33.21
CA MET A 100 19.55 9.05 -33.63
C MET A 100 20.25 7.75 -34.05
N LEU A 101 20.90 7.78 -35.20
CA LEU A 101 21.55 6.64 -35.86
C LEU A 101 23.07 6.83 -35.93
N ASP A 102 23.78 5.71 -36.01
CA ASP A 102 25.19 5.70 -36.37
C ASP A 102 25.41 6.10 -37.85
N ASP A 103 26.66 6.39 -38.21
CA ASP A 103 27.03 6.82 -39.56
C ASP A 103 26.73 5.74 -40.61
N GLU A 104 26.92 4.48 -40.27
CA GLU A 104 26.67 3.33 -41.15
C GLU A 104 25.18 3.09 -41.41
N GLN A 105 24.32 3.51 -40.48
CA GLN A 105 22.88 3.34 -40.49
C GLN A 105 22.11 4.52 -41.05
N ARG A 106 22.75 5.65 -41.33
CA ARG A 106 22.07 6.85 -41.84
C ARG A 106 21.25 6.57 -43.10
N LEU A 107 20.21 7.38 -43.33
CA LEU A 107 19.54 7.43 -44.64
C LEU A 107 20.42 8.26 -45.61
N PRO A 108 21.09 7.67 -46.61
CA PRO A 108 22.11 8.37 -47.40
C PRO A 108 21.54 9.51 -48.23
N THR A 109 22.34 10.57 -48.45
CA THR A 109 21.89 11.73 -49.24
C THR A 109 21.55 11.37 -50.69
N GLU A 110 22.20 10.36 -51.26
CA GLU A 110 21.91 9.86 -52.61
C GLU A 110 20.48 9.33 -52.71
N VAL A 111 20.03 8.58 -51.68
CA VAL A 111 18.65 8.08 -51.58
C VAL A 111 17.67 9.24 -51.42
N LEU A 112 18.02 10.27 -50.62
CA LEU A 112 17.19 11.47 -50.45
C LEU A 112 17.05 12.28 -51.74
N VAL A 113 18.12 12.42 -52.53
CA VAL A 113 18.08 13.15 -53.82
C VAL A 113 17.17 12.44 -54.83
N GLU A 114 17.18 11.10 -54.84
CA GLU A 114 16.30 10.31 -55.70
C GLU A 114 14.84 10.36 -55.23
N GLY A 115 14.60 10.27 -53.91
CA GLY A 115 13.26 10.22 -53.32
C GLY A 115 12.57 11.59 -53.17
N LEU A 116 13.33 12.69 -53.19
CA LEU A 116 12.81 14.06 -53.02
C LEU A 116 13.13 14.94 -54.24
N PRO A 117 12.58 14.64 -55.43
CA PRO A 117 12.94 15.32 -56.68
C PRO A 117 12.59 16.82 -56.69
N GLU A 118 11.63 17.25 -55.87
CA GLU A 118 11.22 18.65 -55.74
C GLU A 118 12.05 19.45 -54.72
N PHE A 119 12.80 18.76 -53.86
CA PHE A 119 13.65 19.40 -52.86
C PHE A 119 15.06 19.64 -53.39
N LYS A 120 15.57 20.86 -53.21
CA LYS A 120 16.88 21.26 -53.74
C LYS A 120 18.01 20.91 -52.75
N PHE A 121 18.88 19.99 -53.17
CA PHE A 121 20.16 19.69 -52.52
C PHE A 121 21.34 20.43 -53.19
N PRO A 122 22.45 20.68 -52.47
CA PRO A 122 22.69 20.38 -51.06
C PRO A 122 22.09 21.45 -50.13
N VAL A 123 21.85 21.09 -48.87
CA VAL A 123 21.34 22.01 -47.85
C VAL A 123 22.52 22.78 -47.23
N TYR A 124 22.51 24.10 -47.35
CA TYR A 124 23.62 24.96 -46.92
C TYR A 124 23.43 25.61 -45.55
N GLY A 125 22.25 25.50 -44.93
CA GLY A 125 21.97 26.11 -43.63
C GLY A 125 20.97 25.29 -42.80
N SER A 126 21.17 25.29 -41.48
CA SER A 126 20.27 24.65 -40.53
C SER A 126 18.91 25.35 -40.48
N GLY A 127 17.84 24.61 -40.15
CA GLY A 127 16.46 25.10 -40.10
C GLY A 127 15.77 25.22 -41.45
N ARG A 128 16.25 24.53 -42.50
CA ARG A 128 15.66 24.62 -43.84
C ARG A 128 14.29 23.92 -43.86
N ARG A 129 13.21 24.68 -44.05
CA ARG A 129 11.86 24.12 -44.19
C ARG A 129 11.75 23.19 -45.41
N ILE A 130 11.08 22.07 -45.20
CA ILE A 130 10.70 21.08 -46.20
C ILE A 130 9.21 21.29 -46.47
N HIS A 131 8.87 21.56 -47.72
CA HIS A 131 7.48 21.77 -48.14
C HIS A 131 6.89 20.49 -48.70
N GLU A 132 5.56 20.36 -48.64
CA GLU A 132 4.87 19.29 -49.34
C GLU A 132 5.08 19.39 -50.86
N PRO A 133 5.17 18.26 -51.58
CA PRO A 133 5.00 16.87 -51.11
C PRO A 133 6.28 16.25 -50.50
N SER A 134 7.41 16.97 -50.51
CA SER A 134 8.71 16.44 -50.05
C SER A 134 8.74 16.13 -48.56
N ALA A 135 7.93 16.82 -47.75
CA ALA A 135 7.84 16.55 -46.30
C ALA A 135 7.22 15.17 -46.03
N SER A 136 6.07 14.89 -46.64
CA SER A 136 5.42 13.57 -46.53
C SER A 136 6.26 12.44 -47.15
N ALA A 137 6.93 12.72 -48.28
CA ALA A 137 7.83 11.75 -48.90
C ALA A 137 9.02 11.40 -48.00
N LEU A 138 9.67 12.40 -47.39
CA LEU A 138 10.77 12.17 -46.46
C LEU A 138 10.33 11.40 -45.23
N ALA A 139 9.18 11.74 -44.66
CA ALA A 139 8.64 11.01 -43.50
C ALA A 139 8.44 9.52 -43.82
N THR A 140 7.87 9.21 -45.00
CA THR A 140 7.69 7.83 -45.46
C THR A 140 9.02 7.11 -45.63
N MET A 141 9.99 7.73 -46.31
CA MET A 141 11.32 7.15 -46.52
C MET A 141 12.05 6.89 -45.21
N TRP A 142 11.95 7.82 -44.25
CA TRP A 142 12.54 7.68 -42.93
C TRP A 142 11.89 6.53 -42.15
N ASP A 143 10.56 6.45 -42.15
CA ASP A 143 9.82 5.38 -41.48
C ASP A 143 10.13 3.99 -42.05
N GLU A 144 10.21 3.86 -43.38
CA GLU A 144 10.58 2.63 -44.07
C GLU A 144 12.02 2.22 -43.72
N HIS A 145 12.97 3.15 -43.82
CA HIS A 145 14.37 2.92 -43.47
C HIS A 145 14.55 2.45 -42.03
N LEU A 146 13.81 3.05 -41.08
CA LEU A 146 13.82 2.63 -39.69
C LEU A 146 13.17 1.26 -39.47
N ALA A 147 12.13 0.91 -40.25
CA ALA A 147 11.51 -0.41 -40.19
C ALA A 147 12.51 -1.51 -40.58
N ASP A 148 13.22 -1.30 -41.69
CA ASP A 148 14.21 -2.24 -42.20
C ASP A 148 15.36 -2.42 -41.21
N LEU A 149 15.84 -1.32 -40.61
CA LEU A 149 16.88 -1.38 -39.58
C LEU A 149 16.37 -2.05 -38.28
N ALA A 150 15.13 -1.80 -37.88
CA ALA A 150 14.51 -2.41 -36.72
C ALA A 150 14.42 -3.94 -36.87
N GLU A 151 14.00 -4.42 -38.05
CA GLU A 151 13.97 -5.85 -38.39
C GLU A 151 15.38 -6.45 -38.40
N ALA A 152 16.33 -5.81 -39.10
CA ALA A 152 17.69 -6.30 -39.22
C ALA A 152 18.44 -6.39 -37.88
N ARG A 153 18.20 -5.46 -36.96
CA ARG A 153 18.82 -5.44 -35.62
C ARG A 153 18.01 -6.17 -34.55
N GLY A 154 16.79 -6.60 -34.85
CA GLY A 154 15.86 -7.12 -33.84
C GLY A 154 15.50 -6.07 -32.77
N ASN A 155 15.57 -4.78 -33.10
CA ASN A 155 15.22 -3.69 -32.19
C ASN A 155 13.89 -3.04 -32.63
N PRO A 156 12.74 -3.47 -32.07
CA PRO A 156 11.43 -2.93 -32.47
C PRO A 156 11.21 -1.47 -32.04
N TRP A 157 12.16 -0.86 -31.32
CA TRP A 157 12.09 0.50 -30.81
C TRP A 157 12.92 1.49 -31.62
N LEU A 158 13.75 1.00 -32.55
CA LEU A 158 14.46 1.86 -33.49
C LEU A 158 13.44 2.59 -34.37
N GLY A 159 13.49 3.91 -34.37
CA GLY A 159 12.59 4.71 -35.19
C GLY A 159 11.44 5.43 -34.47
N GLY A 160 11.38 5.37 -33.13
CA GLY A 160 10.54 6.29 -32.35
C GLY A 160 9.04 6.33 -32.69
N ARG A 161 8.49 5.38 -33.48
CA ARG A 161 7.20 5.57 -34.18
C ARG A 161 6.10 6.10 -33.27
N SER A 162 5.74 7.35 -33.53
CA SER A 162 4.44 7.92 -33.21
C SER A 162 3.47 7.58 -34.34
N PHE A 163 2.18 7.59 -34.02
CA PHE A 163 1.01 7.25 -34.83
C PHE A 163 0.68 5.76 -35.01
N GLY A 164 -0.19 5.27 -34.12
CA GLY A 164 -1.27 4.37 -34.53
C GLY A 164 -1.36 3.00 -33.88
N SER A 165 -0.27 2.40 -33.38
CA SER A 165 -0.34 1.05 -32.78
C SER A 165 -0.08 1.07 -31.28
N ASN A 166 -1.04 0.52 -30.55
CA ASN A 166 -1.11 0.34 -29.09
C ASN A 166 0.25 -0.09 -28.47
N ARG A 167 0.99 0.84 -27.84
CA ARG A 167 2.20 0.53 -27.07
C ARG A 167 1.80 -0.17 -25.78
N SER A 168 2.25 -1.41 -25.56
CA SER A 168 2.02 -2.14 -24.30
C SER A 168 3.17 -1.91 -23.32
N SER A 169 2.87 -1.71 -22.04
CA SER A 169 3.85 -1.68 -20.93
C SER A 169 4.77 -2.91 -20.94
N GLY A 170 6.05 -2.73 -20.56
CA GLY A 170 7.02 -3.83 -20.58
C GLY A 170 8.41 -3.52 -19.99
N PRO A 171 9.24 -4.56 -19.78
CA PRO A 171 10.59 -4.44 -19.25
C PRO A 171 11.56 -3.81 -20.25
N ILE A 172 12.49 -2.99 -19.75
CA ILE A 172 13.55 -2.30 -20.52
C ILE A 172 14.93 -2.57 -19.90
N PRO A 173 16.06 -2.48 -20.62
CA PRO A 173 17.39 -2.62 -20.00
C PRO A 173 17.57 -1.67 -18.79
N LEU A 174 18.16 -2.17 -17.70
CA LEU A 174 18.59 -1.33 -16.57
C LEU A 174 19.67 -0.37 -17.06
N GLN A 175 19.48 0.93 -16.87
CA GLN A 175 20.43 1.94 -17.33
C GLN A 175 20.91 2.85 -16.20
N ARG A 176 22.22 3.06 -16.20
CA ARG A 176 22.97 3.99 -15.34
C ARG A 176 22.72 5.42 -15.83
N ASN A 177 22.24 6.29 -14.94
CA ASN A 177 21.92 7.70 -15.14
C ASN A 177 20.62 7.98 -15.90
N HIS A 178 19.55 8.26 -15.15
CA HIS A 178 18.46 9.09 -15.65
C HIS A 178 18.53 10.46 -14.97
N VAL A 179 18.76 11.50 -15.76
CA VAL A 179 18.32 12.85 -15.38
C VAL A 179 16.80 12.87 -15.49
N ARG A 180 16.11 12.57 -14.39
CA ARG A 180 14.66 12.74 -14.25
C ARG A 180 14.37 14.24 -14.07
N THR A 181 14.35 15.03 -15.15
CA THR A 181 13.94 16.45 -15.02
C THR A 181 12.44 16.54 -14.82
N TYR A 182 12.02 16.58 -13.56
CA TYR A 182 10.69 17.04 -13.18
C TYR A 182 10.67 18.56 -13.29
N ASN A 183 9.86 19.09 -14.20
CA ASN A 183 9.48 20.50 -14.16
C ASN A 183 8.32 20.66 -13.18
N VAL A 184 8.65 20.65 -11.89
CA VAL A 184 7.82 21.26 -10.84
C VAL A 184 8.71 22.32 -10.22
N GLY A 185 8.30 23.58 -10.31
CA GLY A 185 9.08 24.70 -9.78
C GLY A 185 9.55 24.43 -8.36
N GLY A 186 10.87 24.37 -8.17
CA GLY A 186 11.53 24.27 -6.87
C GLY A 186 12.60 23.18 -6.80
N PHE A 187 13.85 23.52 -7.11
CA PHE A 187 15.07 23.01 -6.45
C PHE A 187 15.22 21.49 -6.21
N ALA A 188 14.76 20.59 -7.07
CA ALA A 188 15.27 19.20 -7.07
C ALA A 188 16.66 19.20 -7.73
N SER A 189 17.72 19.32 -6.92
CA SER A 189 19.10 19.46 -7.37
C SER A 189 19.58 18.20 -8.10
N TYR A 190 20.41 18.41 -9.13
CA TYR A 190 21.14 17.38 -9.88
C TYR A 190 21.84 16.32 -8.98
N GLU A 191 22.18 16.69 -7.74
CA GLU A 191 22.78 15.80 -6.73
C GLU A 191 21.85 14.67 -6.27
N ALA A 192 20.57 14.95 -6.00
CA ALA A 192 19.61 13.94 -5.54
C ALA A 192 19.38 12.83 -6.58
N VAL A 193 19.37 13.22 -7.86
CA VAL A 193 19.25 12.29 -8.99
C VAL A 193 20.45 11.34 -9.09
N ARG A 194 21.65 11.85 -8.78
CA ARG A 194 22.89 11.06 -8.79
C ARG A 194 22.93 10.06 -7.64
N GLU A 195 22.43 10.44 -6.46
CA GLU A 195 22.34 9.56 -5.29
C GLU A 195 21.32 8.43 -5.49
N GLU A 196 20.16 8.71 -6.11
CA GLU A 196 19.17 7.69 -6.50
C GLU A 196 19.76 6.66 -7.46
N ALA A 197 20.44 7.13 -8.52
CA ALA A 197 21.05 6.24 -9.51
C ALA A 197 22.13 5.34 -8.90
N ALA A 198 22.99 5.89 -8.04
CA ALA A 198 24.03 5.12 -7.36
C ALA A 198 23.44 4.04 -6.44
N LEU A 199 22.37 4.38 -5.70
CA LEU A 199 21.68 3.43 -4.82
C LEU A 199 21.05 2.26 -5.60
N VAL A 200 20.43 2.55 -6.75
CA VAL A 200 19.84 1.54 -7.63
C VAL A 200 20.92 0.61 -8.19
N ASP A 201 22.05 1.16 -8.64
CA ASP A 201 23.16 0.38 -9.20
C ASP A 201 23.71 -0.64 -8.19
N GLU A 202 24.01 -0.19 -6.97
CA GLU A 202 24.53 -1.06 -5.92
C GLU A 202 23.52 -2.18 -5.56
N PHE A 203 22.23 -1.84 -5.48
CA PHE A 203 21.19 -2.82 -5.17
C PHE A 203 20.98 -3.85 -6.30
N VAL A 204 20.99 -3.39 -7.55
CA VAL A 204 20.92 -4.24 -8.74
C VAL A 204 22.09 -5.21 -8.79
N GLU A 205 23.30 -4.77 -8.45
CA GLU A 205 24.48 -5.63 -8.40
C GLU A 205 24.29 -6.78 -7.41
N GLN A 206 23.75 -6.49 -6.21
CA GLN A 206 23.41 -7.53 -5.23
C GLN A 206 22.32 -8.47 -5.76
N LEU A 207 21.22 -7.95 -6.33
CA LEU A 207 20.15 -8.80 -6.88
C LEU A 207 20.65 -9.72 -8.00
N ARG A 208 21.51 -9.22 -8.89
CA ARG A 208 22.10 -10.03 -9.96
C ARG A 208 23.04 -11.10 -9.42
N ALA A 209 23.82 -10.79 -8.38
CA ALA A 209 24.64 -11.78 -7.67
C ALA A 209 23.77 -12.88 -7.04
N ASP A 210 22.56 -12.53 -6.58
CA ASP A 210 21.54 -13.45 -6.05
C ASP A 210 20.71 -14.14 -7.15
N GLY A 211 21.11 -14.05 -8.42
CA GLY A 211 20.50 -14.77 -9.55
C GLY A 211 19.24 -14.14 -10.16
N SER A 212 18.99 -12.84 -9.91
CA SER A 212 17.81 -12.12 -10.42
C SER A 212 18.02 -11.56 -11.83
N ASP A 213 17.03 -11.68 -12.72
CA ASP A 213 16.97 -10.91 -13.97
C ASP A 213 16.27 -9.57 -13.70
N VAL A 214 17.08 -8.54 -13.48
CA VAL A 214 16.60 -7.19 -13.17
C VAL A 214 16.68 -6.31 -14.42
N THR A 215 15.60 -5.55 -14.64
CA THR A 215 15.37 -4.63 -15.76
C THR A 215 14.82 -3.30 -15.24
N GLY A 216 14.84 -2.22 -16.00
CA GLY A 216 13.93 -1.10 -15.76
C GLY A 216 12.51 -1.49 -16.23
N TYR A 217 11.51 -0.68 -15.93
CA TYR A 217 10.16 -0.90 -16.45
C TYR A 217 9.52 0.39 -16.96
N ARG A 218 9.00 0.35 -18.19
CA ARG A 218 8.34 1.47 -18.83
C ARG A 218 6.84 1.23 -18.91
N MET A 219 6.08 2.23 -18.49
CA MET A 219 4.61 2.23 -18.47
C MET A 219 4.08 3.29 -19.41
N GLN A 220 3.03 2.92 -20.14
CA GLN A 220 2.35 3.80 -21.09
C GLN A 220 0.88 3.97 -20.67
N PRO A 221 0.54 5.01 -19.89
CA PRO A 221 -0.80 5.16 -19.33
C PRO A 221 -1.91 5.31 -20.38
N THR A 222 -1.69 6.16 -21.38
CA THR A 222 -2.58 6.30 -22.53
C THR A 222 -1.77 6.64 -23.78
N THR A 223 -2.35 6.39 -24.95
CA THR A 223 -1.77 6.76 -26.24
C THR A 223 -1.56 8.28 -26.29
N GLY A 224 -0.31 8.73 -26.40
CA GLY A 224 0.04 10.17 -26.40
C GLY A 224 0.44 10.75 -25.05
N SER A 225 0.33 10.01 -23.93
CA SER A 225 0.86 10.46 -22.63
C SER A 225 2.38 10.23 -22.54
N ARG A 226 3.06 11.05 -21.74
CA ARG A 226 4.47 10.82 -21.41
C ARG A 226 4.62 9.46 -20.70
N PRO A 227 5.63 8.65 -21.08
CA PRO A 227 5.88 7.37 -20.42
C PRO A 227 6.32 7.58 -18.97
N LEU A 228 5.91 6.67 -18.10
CA LEU A 228 6.38 6.58 -16.72
C LEU A 228 7.45 5.49 -16.61
N PHE A 229 8.39 5.68 -15.70
CA PHE A 229 9.51 4.76 -15.50
C PHE A 229 9.60 4.36 -14.04
N ALA A 230 9.78 3.06 -13.81
CA ALA A 230 10.22 2.53 -12.52
C ALA A 230 11.74 2.32 -12.54
N ASP A 231 12.37 2.49 -11.38
CA ASP A 231 13.83 2.41 -11.24
C ASP A 231 14.37 1.00 -11.48
N ALA A 232 13.69 -0.02 -10.96
CA ALA A 232 14.05 -1.41 -11.22
C ALA A 232 12.84 -2.34 -11.16
N PHE A 233 12.93 -3.46 -11.88
CA PHE A 233 11.95 -4.52 -11.97
C PHE A 233 12.67 -5.86 -12.04
N ASP A 234 12.54 -6.65 -10.97
CA ASP A 234 13.01 -8.04 -10.91
C ASP A 234 11.96 -8.94 -11.56
N LYS A 235 12.27 -9.48 -12.75
CA LYS A 235 11.39 -10.39 -13.47
C LYS A 235 11.34 -11.78 -12.82
N THR A 236 12.42 -12.21 -12.17
CA THR A 236 12.53 -13.52 -11.54
C THR A 236 11.57 -13.61 -10.36
N ARG A 237 11.51 -12.56 -9.54
CA ARG A 237 10.62 -12.49 -8.35
C ARG A 237 9.33 -11.70 -8.59
N ASN A 238 9.16 -11.08 -9.76
CA ASN A 238 8.05 -10.20 -10.10
C ASN A 238 7.88 -9.04 -9.09
N VAL A 239 8.95 -8.28 -8.86
CA VAL A 239 8.99 -7.16 -7.90
C VAL A 239 9.37 -5.86 -8.61
N LEU A 240 8.59 -4.80 -8.39
CA LEU A 240 8.82 -3.45 -8.89
C LEU A 240 9.39 -2.56 -7.78
N TYR A 241 10.51 -1.89 -8.07
CA TYR A 241 11.23 -1.05 -7.14
C TYR A 241 11.20 0.42 -7.59
N GLU A 242 10.96 1.33 -6.65
CA GLU A 242 11.16 2.77 -6.81
C GLU A 242 12.15 3.24 -5.74
N ALA A 243 13.21 3.92 -6.17
CA ALA A 243 14.28 4.42 -5.31
C ALA A 243 14.05 5.89 -4.95
N LYS A 244 14.60 6.29 -3.80
CA LYS A 244 14.66 7.70 -3.36
C LYS A 244 16.00 8.03 -2.73
N ALA A 245 16.47 9.26 -2.92
CA ALA A 245 17.72 9.76 -2.31
C ALA A 245 17.63 9.95 -0.79
N SER A 246 16.44 9.89 -0.18
CA SER A 246 16.29 10.04 1.27
C SER A 246 15.17 9.15 1.83
N ALA A 247 15.29 8.81 3.11
CA ALA A 247 14.27 8.10 3.89
C ALA A 247 13.23 9.05 4.53
N SER A 248 13.11 10.29 4.04
CA SER A 248 12.15 11.27 4.55
C SER A 248 10.70 10.87 4.28
N ARG A 249 9.76 11.38 5.09
CA ARG A 249 8.33 11.10 4.91
C ARG A 249 7.82 11.54 3.55
N GLU A 250 8.30 12.67 3.06
CA GLU A 250 7.95 13.24 1.76
C GLU A 250 8.40 12.33 0.63
N ALA A 251 9.64 11.85 0.67
CA ALA A 251 10.19 10.91 -0.30
C ALA A 251 9.44 9.57 -0.30
N VAL A 252 9.20 9.00 0.88
CA VAL A 252 8.45 7.73 1.02
C VAL A 252 7.02 7.87 0.49
N ARG A 253 6.32 8.96 0.79
CA ARG A 253 4.96 9.20 0.27
C ARG A 253 4.94 9.36 -1.25
N MET A 254 5.95 10.02 -1.82
CA MET A 254 6.08 10.16 -3.27
C MET A 254 6.28 8.78 -3.93
N ALA A 255 7.21 7.98 -3.41
CA ALA A 255 7.47 6.63 -3.90
C ALA A 255 6.23 5.72 -3.79
N LEU A 256 5.52 5.81 -2.65
CA LEU A 256 4.27 5.07 -2.42
C LEU A 256 3.22 5.42 -3.48
N GLY A 257 3.01 6.70 -3.76
CA GLY A 257 2.07 7.18 -4.78
C GLY A 257 2.44 6.72 -6.19
N GLN A 258 3.73 6.81 -6.54
CA GLN A 258 4.26 6.34 -7.82
C GLN A 258 4.03 4.84 -8.01
N LEU A 259 4.44 4.01 -7.06
CA LEU A 259 4.31 2.54 -7.16
C LEU A 259 2.85 2.08 -7.25
N LEU A 260 1.94 2.72 -6.50
CA LEU A 260 0.51 2.42 -6.58
C LEU A 260 -0.10 2.79 -7.94
N ASP A 261 0.38 3.86 -8.58
CA ASP A 261 0.00 4.21 -9.95
C ASP A 261 0.60 3.23 -10.96
N TYR A 262 1.88 2.91 -10.83
CA TYR A 262 2.63 2.04 -11.73
C TYR A 262 2.03 0.64 -11.84
N ARG A 263 1.64 0.03 -10.70
CA ARG A 263 1.06 -1.31 -10.64
C ARG A 263 -0.13 -1.52 -11.60
N ARG A 264 -0.91 -0.47 -11.85
CA ARG A 264 -2.13 -0.51 -12.69
C ARG A 264 -1.84 -0.87 -14.15
N TRP A 265 -0.58 -0.74 -14.57
CA TRP A 265 -0.14 -0.92 -15.96
C TRP A 265 0.48 -2.29 -16.23
N PHE A 266 0.50 -3.18 -15.25
CA PHE A 266 1.01 -4.55 -15.37
C PHE A 266 -0.11 -5.55 -15.64
N LYS A 267 0.15 -6.53 -16.53
CA LYS A 267 -0.78 -7.65 -16.75
C LYS A 267 -0.85 -8.59 -15.56
N THR A 268 0.30 -8.88 -14.97
CA THR A 268 0.43 -9.64 -13.72
C THR A 268 0.95 -8.66 -12.68
N GLU A 269 0.17 -8.40 -11.63
CA GLU A 269 0.54 -7.40 -10.63
C GLU A 269 1.88 -7.77 -9.96
N PRO A 270 2.90 -6.89 -9.99
CA PRO A 270 4.13 -7.11 -9.27
C PRO A 270 3.95 -6.82 -7.78
N ALA A 271 4.76 -7.49 -6.96
CA ALA A 271 4.99 -7.00 -5.61
C ALA A 271 5.71 -5.64 -5.69
N LEU A 272 5.44 -4.74 -4.75
CA LEU A 272 5.98 -3.38 -4.77
C LEU A 272 7.01 -3.24 -3.65
N ALA A 273 8.10 -2.52 -3.92
CA ALA A 273 9.11 -2.22 -2.92
C ALA A 273 9.69 -0.81 -3.09
N ILE A 274 9.97 -0.15 -1.98
CA ILE A 274 10.68 1.14 -1.97
C ILE A 274 12.13 0.90 -1.53
N LEU A 275 13.08 1.41 -2.31
CA LEU A 275 14.52 1.32 -2.05
C LEU A 275 15.02 2.64 -1.44
N LEU A 276 15.65 2.56 -0.27
CA LEU A 276 16.11 3.73 0.50
C LEU A 276 17.60 3.61 0.90
N PRO A 277 18.32 4.74 1.03
CA PRO A 277 19.74 4.74 1.43
C PRO A 277 19.95 4.39 2.90
N GLU A 278 18.90 4.52 3.72
CA GLU A 278 18.89 4.18 5.14
C GLU A 278 17.48 3.76 5.59
N PRO A 279 17.33 3.04 6.72
CA PRO A 279 16.03 2.67 7.24
C PRO A 279 15.18 3.90 7.60
N PRO A 280 13.91 4.00 7.14
CA PRO A 280 13.03 5.10 7.49
C PRO A 280 12.47 4.96 8.90
N ALA A 281 11.76 5.98 9.38
CA ALA A 281 11.01 5.90 10.64
C ALA A 281 10.02 4.71 10.62
N LEU A 282 9.85 4.04 11.76
CA LEU A 282 9.01 2.83 11.88
C LEU A 282 7.58 3.03 11.36
N ASP A 283 6.99 4.21 11.61
CA ASP A 283 5.63 4.50 11.15
C ASP A 283 5.50 4.50 9.62
N LEU A 284 6.59 4.82 8.90
CA LEU A 284 6.66 4.75 7.45
C LEU A 284 6.80 3.32 6.96
N VAL A 285 7.53 2.46 7.68
CA VAL A 285 7.58 1.02 7.43
C VAL A 285 6.19 0.39 7.61
N GLU A 286 5.46 0.79 8.65
CA GLU A 286 4.06 0.39 8.85
C GLU A 286 3.14 0.89 7.74
N LEU A 287 3.31 2.15 7.30
CA LEU A 287 2.53 2.72 6.20
C LEU A 287 2.74 1.93 4.91
N MET A 288 3.98 1.60 4.55
CA MET A 288 4.29 0.79 3.36
C MET A 288 3.68 -0.62 3.49
N ALA A 289 3.83 -1.26 4.66
CA ALA A 289 3.27 -2.58 4.91
C ALA A 289 1.73 -2.63 4.83
N GLN A 290 1.03 -1.59 5.28
CA GLN A 290 -0.43 -1.47 5.14
C GLN A 290 -0.89 -1.50 3.67
N HIS A 291 -0.07 -1.00 2.76
CA HIS A 291 -0.32 -1.00 1.32
C HIS A 291 0.30 -2.19 0.58
N SER A 292 0.80 -3.21 1.31
CA SER A 292 1.52 -4.37 0.75
C SER A 292 2.75 -3.95 -0.09
N ILE A 293 3.46 -2.91 0.37
CA ILE A 293 4.71 -2.44 -0.22
C ILE A 293 5.84 -2.75 0.76
N SER A 294 6.86 -3.45 0.28
CA SER A 294 8.07 -3.77 1.07
C SER A 294 9.01 -2.58 1.15
N CYS A 295 9.82 -2.50 2.20
CA CYS A 295 10.88 -1.51 2.33
C CYS A 295 12.22 -2.22 2.22
N VAL A 296 13.11 -1.76 1.35
CA VAL A 296 14.50 -2.25 1.25
C VAL A 296 15.41 -1.08 1.59
N ALA A 297 16.35 -1.28 2.50
CA ALA A 297 17.32 -0.26 2.86
C ALA A 297 18.75 -0.80 2.83
N LYS A 298 19.70 0.11 2.59
CA LYS A 298 21.13 -0.18 2.69
C LYS A 298 21.56 -0.26 4.17
N ASN A 299 22.26 -1.33 4.51
CA ASN A 299 22.85 -1.56 5.82
C ASN A 299 24.21 -0.86 5.94
N LEU A 300 24.72 -0.74 7.17
CA LEU A 300 26.03 -0.16 7.45
C LEU A 300 27.21 -0.92 6.80
N ASP A 301 27.02 -2.21 6.51
CA ASP A 301 28.01 -3.06 5.83
C ASP A 301 27.93 -2.96 4.29
N GLY A 302 27.03 -2.13 3.77
CA GLY A 302 26.81 -1.92 2.34
C GLY A 302 25.86 -2.92 1.68
N THR A 303 25.38 -3.94 2.41
CA THR A 303 24.38 -4.88 1.89
C THR A 303 22.98 -4.28 1.94
N PHE A 304 22.07 -4.79 1.11
CA PHE A 304 20.66 -4.42 1.14
C PHE A 304 19.84 -5.53 1.77
N SER A 305 18.91 -5.16 2.66
CA SER A 305 17.97 -6.09 3.25
C SER A 305 16.57 -5.47 3.34
N GLU A 306 15.56 -6.35 3.37
CA GLU A 306 14.19 -5.92 3.59
C GLU A 306 14.05 -5.43 5.04
N VAL A 307 13.69 -4.15 5.18
CA VAL A 307 13.25 -3.56 6.43
C VAL A 307 11.82 -4.03 6.66
N SER A 308 11.71 -5.20 7.26
CA SER A 308 10.46 -5.56 7.89
C SER A 308 10.20 -4.58 9.04
N PRO A 309 8.93 -4.27 9.35
CA PRO A 309 8.61 -3.83 10.69
C PRO A 309 8.95 -5.03 11.60
N THR A 310 10.21 -5.15 12.01
CA THR A 310 10.55 -5.97 13.16
C THR A 310 9.71 -5.35 14.26
N PRO A 311 8.69 -6.07 14.76
CA PRO A 311 7.85 -5.47 15.75
C PRO A 311 8.76 -5.09 16.92
N VAL A 312 8.86 -3.79 17.19
CA VAL A 312 9.81 -3.23 18.17
C VAL A 312 9.50 -3.80 19.56
N SER A 313 8.30 -4.36 19.73
CA SER A 313 7.84 -5.16 20.86
C SER A 313 6.86 -6.27 20.42
N ASP A 314 6.66 -7.29 21.26
CA ASP A 314 5.58 -8.29 21.10
C ASP A 314 4.20 -7.63 20.91
N ALA A 315 3.98 -6.44 21.49
CA ALA A 315 2.73 -5.70 21.34
C ALA A 315 2.55 -5.16 19.91
N ASP A 316 3.62 -4.73 19.25
CA ASP A 316 3.58 -4.28 17.84
C ASP A 316 3.28 -5.44 16.90
N ALA A 317 3.85 -6.62 17.19
CA ALA A 317 3.62 -7.84 16.40
C ALA A 317 2.15 -8.24 16.47
N LEU A 318 1.61 -8.23 17.69
CA LEU A 318 0.22 -8.51 17.94
C LEU A 318 -0.71 -7.46 17.30
N LEU A 319 -0.35 -6.18 17.33
CA LEU A 319 -1.12 -5.13 16.68
C LEU A 319 -1.26 -5.34 15.18
N VAL A 320 -0.16 -5.68 14.50
CA VAL A 320 -0.19 -5.98 13.06
C VAL A 320 -1.10 -7.17 12.78
N ALA A 321 -1.02 -8.22 13.60
CA ALA A 321 -1.92 -9.37 13.48
C ALA A 321 -3.39 -9.00 13.73
N CYS A 322 -3.67 -8.14 14.72
CA CYS A 322 -5.03 -7.71 15.06
C CYS A 322 -5.64 -6.81 13.98
N ARG A 323 -4.86 -5.95 13.30
CA ARG A 323 -5.34 -5.14 12.16
C ARG A 323 -5.85 -6.01 11.00
N ARG A 324 -5.37 -7.25 10.87
CA ARG A 324 -5.85 -8.22 9.86
C ARG A 324 -7.20 -8.86 10.21
N LEU A 325 -7.75 -8.61 11.41
CA LEU A 325 -9.07 -9.10 11.82
C LEU A 325 -10.23 -8.29 11.21
N GLY A 326 -9.91 -7.32 10.34
CA GLY A 326 -10.85 -6.45 9.66
C GLY A 326 -11.30 -5.25 10.51
N ASP A 327 -12.18 -4.44 9.94
CA ASP A 327 -12.82 -3.28 10.56
C ASP A 327 -13.46 -3.62 11.93
N PRO A 328 -12.99 -2.99 13.04
CA PRO A 328 -13.55 -3.13 14.38
C PRO A 328 -15.04 -2.78 14.53
N ASP A 329 -15.58 -1.91 13.69
CA ASP A 329 -17.00 -1.55 13.74
C ASP A 329 -17.90 -2.65 13.21
N LEU A 330 -17.35 -3.56 12.41
CA LEU A 330 -18.07 -4.71 11.85
C LEU A 330 -17.84 -6.00 12.65
N TRP A 331 -17.04 -5.96 13.72
CA TRP A 331 -16.75 -7.15 14.51
C TRP A 331 -18.02 -7.74 15.14
N ILE A 332 -18.14 -9.07 15.10
CA ILE A 332 -19.18 -9.79 15.83
C ILE A 332 -18.84 -9.72 17.32
N ARG A 333 -19.51 -8.81 18.02
CA ARG A 333 -19.36 -8.60 19.47
C ARG A 333 -20.13 -9.66 20.25
N PRO A 334 -19.66 -10.03 21.45
CA PRO A 334 -20.43 -10.90 22.33
C PRO A 334 -21.70 -10.17 22.81
N ASP A 335 -22.80 -10.89 22.99
CA ASP A 335 -24.01 -10.35 23.62
C ASP A 335 -23.69 -9.92 25.06
N ARG A 336 -24.08 -8.69 25.43
CA ARG A 336 -23.79 -8.07 26.74
C ARG A 336 -25.02 -7.41 27.33
N TYR A 337 -24.96 -7.16 28.64
CA TYR A 337 -25.99 -6.48 29.41
C TYR A 337 -25.38 -5.31 30.20
N PRO A 338 -24.86 -4.27 29.52
CA PRO A 338 -24.06 -3.22 30.16
C PRO A 338 -24.79 -2.44 31.27
N ASN A 339 -26.13 -2.49 31.23
CA ASN A 339 -27.02 -1.78 32.16
C ASN A 339 -27.90 -2.71 33.03
N SER A 340 -27.90 -4.03 32.79
CA SER A 340 -28.74 -4.98 33.56
C SER A 340 -27.89 -5.95 34.36
N LEU A 341 -27.88 -5.75 35.68
CA LEU A 341 -27.23 -6.69 36.58
C LEU A 341 -28.04 -7.98 36.70
N ALA A 342 -29.38 -7.90 36.64
CA ALA A 342 -30.24 -9.06 36.67
C ALA A 342 -29.93 -10.04 35.53
N LEU A 343 -29.91 -9.56 34.28
CA LEU A 343 -29.59 -10.38 33.11
C LEU A 343 -28.15 -10.91 33.16
N THR A 344 -27.21 -10.11 33.67
CA THR A 344 -25.81 -10.51 33.89
C THR A 344 -25.70 -11.72 34.82
N ILE A 345 -26.39 -11.69 35.97
CA ILE A 345 -26.38 -12.80 36.94
C ILE A 345 -27.06 -14.03 36.33
N ILE A 346 -28.23 -13.87 35.72
CA ILE A 346 -29.00 -14.97 35.13
C ILE A 346 -28.17 -15.68 34.06
N ASP A 347 -27.69 -14.96 33.06
CA ASP A 347 -26.97 -15.55 31.93
C ASP A 347 -25.67 -16.22 32.40
N SER A 348 -24.92 -15.54 33.27
CA SER A 348 -23.65 -16.06 33.76
C SER A 348 -23.80 -17.41 34.49
N ILE A 349 -24.71 -17.49 35.45
CA ILE A 349 -24.93 -18.71 36.24
C ILE A 349 -25.58 -19.80 35.36
N GLN A 350 -26.46 -19.44 34.44
CA GLN A 350 -27.11 -20.41 33.55
C GLN A 350 -26.16 -21.03 32.53
N SER A 351 -25.09 -20.33 32.14
CA SER A 351 -24.14 -20.77 31.12
C SER A 351 -23.27 -21.97 31.51
N THR A 352 -23.18 -22.34 32.80
CA THR A 352 -22.41 -23.52 33.23
C THR A 352 -23.11 -24.84 32.86
N GLY A 353 -22.44 -25.75 32.13
CA GLY A 353 -22.99 -27.09 31.85
C GLY A 353 -24.31 -27.10 31.07
N SER A 354 -24.61 -26.05 30.28
CA SER A 354 -25.81 -25.94 29.46
C SER A 354 -25.48 -25.51 28.03
N HIS A 355 -26.26 -26.02 27.06
CA HIS A 355 -26.25 -25.44 25.73
C HIS A 355 -26.77 -24.00 25.78
N TYR A 356 -26.10 -23.10 25.08
CA TYR A 356 -26.39 -21.67 25.11
C TYR A 356 -27.84 -21.34 24.69
N SER A 357 -28.42 -22.11 23.76
CA SER A 357 -29.83 -21.98 23.38
C SER A 357 -30.80 -22.11 24.57
N SER A 358 -30.49 -22.96 25.55
CA SER A 358 -31.28 -23.08 26.78
C SER A 358 -31.15 -21.87 27.69
N VAL A 359 -30.00 -21.20 27.68
CA VAL A 359 -29.75 -19.98 28.46
C VAL A 359 -30.55 -18.82 27.89
N LEU A 360 -30.50 -18.65 26.56
CA LEU A 360 -31.28 -17.63 25.86
C LEU A 360 -32.78 -17.76 26.12
N ASN A 361 -33.32 -18.97 26.28
CA ASN A 361 -34.73 -19.17 26.61
C ASN A 361 -35.10 -18.71 28.03
N VAL A 362 -34.17 -18.78 28.99
CA VAL A 362 -34.37 -18.24 30.35
C VAL A 362 -34.31 -16.71 30.30
N VAL A 363 -33.31 -16.15 29.62
CA VAL A 363 -33.17 -14.70 29.41
C VAL A 363 -34.40 -14.12 28.70
N LYS A 364 -34.89 -14.77 27.64
CA LYS A 364 -36.11 -14.37 26.93
C LYS A 364 -37.33 -14.36 27.84
N ARG A 365 -37.52 -15.38 28.67
CA ARG A 365 -38.65 -15.43 29.61
C ARG A 365 -38.60 -14.34 30.66
N TYR A 366 -37.42 -14.07 31.22
CA TYR A 366 -37.23 -12.95 32.15
C TYR A 366 -37.56 -11.60 31.46
N ARG A 367 -37.08 -11.40 30.23
CA ARG A 367 -37.42 -10.22 29.41
C ARG A 367 -38.91 -10.12 29.10
N SER A 368 -39.59 -11.23 28.78
CA SER A 368 -41.03 -11.22 28.51
C SER A 368 -41.84 -10.79 29.73
N GLU A 369 -41.43 -11.16 30.94
CA GLU A 369 -42.09 -10.73 32.17
C GLU A 369 -41.84 -9.24 32.47
N ARG A 370 -40.60 -8.78 32.27
CA ARG A 370 -40.15 -7.45 32.71
C ARG A 370 -40.31 -6.35 31.66
N GLY A 371 -40.46 -6.71 30.39
CA GLY A 371 -40.45 -5.77 29.27
C GLY A 371 -39.13 -5.01 29.18
N ASP A 372 -39.18 -3.73 28.85
CA ASP A 372 -37.99 -2.88 28.68
C ASP A 372 -37.17 -2.72 29.96
N LEU A 373 -37.81 -2.81 31.14
CA LEU A 373 -37.16 -2.71 32.46
C LEU A 373 -36.09 -3.79 32.65
N ALA A 374 -36.21 -4.94 31.98
CA ALA A 374 -35.22 -6.00 32.03
C ALA A 374 -33.80 -5.51 31.69
N ASN A 375 -33.69 -4.50 30.83
CA ASN A 375 -32.41 -3.94 30.37
C ASN A 375 -31.72 -3.06 31.42
N THR A 376 -32.40 -2.72 32.52
CA THR A 376 -31.88 -1.89 33.61
C THR A 376 -32.01 -2.52 35.00
N ASP A 377 -32.74 -3.64 35.12
CA ASP A 377 -32.99 -4.32 36.39
C ASP A 377 -31.69 -4.64 37.17
N GLY A 378 -31.72 -4.32 38.46
CA GLY A 378 -30.69 -4.59 39.46
C GLY A 378 -30.97 -5.84 40.28
N THR A 379 -30.28 -5.98 41.41
CA THR A 379 -30.53 -7.11 42.33
C THR A 379 -31.89 -7.03 43.01
N SER A 380 -32.41 -5.83 43.29
CA SER A 380 -33.74 -5.64 43.90
C SER A 380 -34.86 -6.18 43.01
N GLU A 381 -34.84 -5.85 41.72
CA GLU A 381 -35.89 -6.26 40.79
C GLU A 381 -35.80 -7.76 40.49
N LEU A 382 -34.57 -8.29 40.41
CA LEU A 382 -34.34 -9.73 40.29
C LEU A 382 -34.92 -10.48 41.49
N LEU A 383 -34.60 -10.07 42.72
CA LEU A 383 -35.11 -10.70 43.95
C LEU A 383 -36.63 -10.59 44.06
N ALA A 384 -37.21 -9.43 43.71
CA ALA A 384 -38.67 -9.26 43.66
C ALA A 384 -39.34 -10.20 42.62
N SER A 385 -38.62 -10.59 41.55
CA SER A 385 -39.12 -11.61 40.63
C SER A 385 -39.16 -13.01 41.28
N PHE A 386 -38.17 -13.36 42.10
CA PHE A 386 -38.20 -14.62 42.86
C PHE A 386 -39.36 -14.64 43.85
N GLU A 387 -39.56 -13.56 44.60
CA GLU A 387 -40.69 -13.45 45.54
C GLU A 387 -42.05 -13.63 44.85
N ARG A 388 -42.25 -13.00 43.69
CA ARG A 388 -43.49 -13.12 42.90
C ARG A 388 -43.78 -14.56 42.47
N HIS A 389 -42.74 -15.34 42.19
CA HIS A 389 -42.86 -16.73 41.78
C HIS A 389 -42.79 -17.72 42.95
N GLY A 390 -42.85 -17.26 44.21
CA GLY A 390 -42.82 -18.15 45.38
C GLY A 390 -41.43 -18.73 45.67
N GLY A 391 -40.37 -17.99 45.36
CA GLY A 391 -38.97 -18.35 45.58
C GLY A 391 -38.34 -19.14 44.42
N ALA A 392 -37.14 -19.68 44.67
CA ALA A 392 -36.35 -20.39 43.66
C ALA A 392 -37.09 -21.49 42.88
N ASP A 393 -37.94 -22.29 43.55
CA ASP A 393 -38.60 -23.43 42.91
C ASP A 393 -39.67 -23.02 41.89
N GLY A 394 -40.47 -22.01 42.21
CA GLY A 394 -41.45 -21.49 41.25
C GLY A 394 -40.78 -20.67 40.16
N TRP A 395 -39.76 -19.86 40.49
CA TRP A 395 -38.97 -19.16 39.48
C TRP A 395 -38.30 -20.13 38.51
N ALA A 396 -37.76 -21.26 39.02
CA ALA A 396 -37.16 -22.31 38.18
C ALA A 396 -38.13 -22.94 37.19
N SER A 397 -39.43 -22.93 37.50
CA SER A 397 -40.49 -23.54 36.69
C SER A 397 -41.01 -22.57 35.64
N GLU A 398 -41.30 -21.34 36.04
CA GLU A 398 -41.89 -20.32 35.16
C GLU A 398 -40.84 -19.62 34.28
N VAL A 399 -39.75 -19.14 34.87
CA VAL A 399 -38.70 -18.37 34.17
C VAL A 399 -37.49 -19.24 33.84
N GLY A 400 -37.04 -20.03 34.81
CA GLY A 400 -35.89 -20.93 34.70
C GLY A 400 -36.16 -22.21 33.92
N ASN A 401 -35.28 -23.19 34.07
CA ASN A 401 -35.34 -24.47 33.33
C ASN A 401 -35.19 -25.69 34.26
N ARG A 402 -35.40 -25.50 35.57
CA ARG A 402 -35.23 -26.53 36.62
C ARG A 402 -33.91 -27.30 36.59
N LYS A 403 -32.85 -26.76 35.96
CA LYS A 403 -31.56 -27.44 35.93
C LYS A 403 -30.85 -27.39 37.28
N PRO A 404 -30.19 -28.48 37.70
CA PRO A 404 -29.35 -28.48 38.88
C PRO A 404 -28.07 -27.67 38.64
N ALA A 405 -27.51 -27.11 39.71
CA ALA A 405 -26.28 -26.33 39.67
C ALA A 405 -25.02 -27.19 39.48
N SER A 406 -25.08 -28.48 39.82
CA SER A 406 -24.01 -29.45 39.60
C SER A 406 -24.57 -30.86 39.37
N THR A 407 -23.70 -31.80 39.02
CA THR A 407 -24.06 -33.23 38.85
C THR A 407 -24.17 -33.98 40.18
N ARG A 408 -23.90 -33.33 41.32
CA ARG A 408 -24.01 -33.95 42.65
C ARG A 408 -25.46 -34.26 42.96
N GLN A 409 -25.72 -35.45 43.53
CA GLN A 409 -27.05 -35.79 44.03
C GLN A 409 -27.50 -34.77 45.09
N GLY A 410 -28.72 -34.26 44.94
CA GLY A 410 -29.28 -33.23 45.83
C GLY A 410 -28.70 -31.83 45.64
N ALA A 411 -28.04 -31.55 44.51
CA ALA A 411 -27.60 -30.19 44.19
C ALA A 411 -28.78 -29.23 44.07
N SER A 412 -28.58 -27.99 44.52
CA SER A 412 -29.58 -26.94 44.38
C SER A 412 -29.90 -26.68 42.91
N LEU A 413 -31.11 -26.17 42.62
CA LEU A 413 -31.43 -25.65 41.30
C LEU A 413 -30.59 -24.41 41.00
N LYS A 414 -30.28 -24.18 39.72
CA LYS A 414 -29.61 -22.94 39.28
C LYS A 414 -30.37 -21.69 39.67
N ALA A 415 -31.70 -21.76 39.72
CA ALA A 415 -32.54 -20.67 40.21
C ALA A 415 -32.19 -20.27 41.65
N ALA A 416 -32.00 -21.25 42.55
CA ALA A 416 -31.59 -20.98 43.93
C ALA A 416 -30.17 -20.41 44.02
N VAL A 417 -29.28 -20.81 43.11
CA VAL A 417 -27.93 -20.22 43.02
C VAL A 417 -28.01 -18.75 42.55
N ILE A 418 -28.83 -18.45 41.54
CA ILE A 418 -29.06 -17.09 41.05
C ILE A 418 -29.60 -16.21 42.17
N GLU A 419 -30.64 -16.66 42.89
CA GLU A 419 -31.23 -15.96 44.02
C GLU A 419 -30.18 -15.66 45.10
N ARG A 420 -29.41 -16.67 45.52
CA ARG A 420 -28.36 -16.50 46.54
C ARG A 420 -27.25 -15.54 46.13
N VAL A 421 -26.82 -15.58 44.86
CA VAL A 421 -25.84 -14.62 44.32
C VAL A 421 -26.43 -13.21 44.32
N ALA A 422 -27.68 -13.05 43.88
CA ALA A 422 -28.36 -11.75 43.87
C ALA A 422 -28.51 -11.18 45.29
N THR A 423 -28.90 -11.98 46.28
CA THR A 423 -28.96 -11.59 47.70
C THR A 423 -27.58 -11.15 48.21
N ALA A 424 -26.54 -11.96 47.99
CA ALA A 424 -25.19 -11.63 48.47
C ALA A 424 -24.64 -10.33 47.87
N LEU A 425 -24.92 -10.06 46.60
CA LEU A 425 -24.58 -8.78 45.96
C LEU A 425 -25.43 -7.62 46.50
N HIS A 426 -26.73 -7.83 46.65
CA HIS A 426 -27.64 -6.82 47.19
C HIS A 426 -27.22 -6.36 48.59
N ASP A 427 -26.94 -7.30 49.47
CA ASP A 427 -26.58 -7.07 50.87
C ASP A 427 -25.19 -6.42 51.01
N SER A 428 -24.30 -6.66 50.04
CA SER A 428 -22.98 -6.01 49.98
C SER A 428 -23.01 -4.64 49.27
N GLY A 429 -24.18 -4.18 48.85
CA GLY A 429 -24.37 -2.87 48.21
C GLY A 429 -24.09 -2.85 46.70
N VAL A 430 -23.84 -3.99 46.07
CA VAL A 430 -23.73 -4.10 44.60
C VAL A 430 -25.13 -4.33 44.03
N ARG A 431 -25.82 -3.24 43.69
CA ARG A 431 -27.24 -3.26 43.32
C ARG A 431 -27.49 -3.10 41.83
N THR A 432 -26.58 -2.45 41.13
CA THR A 432 -26.72 -2.11 39.71
C THR A 432 -25.56 -2.66 38.88
N ALA A 433 -25.75 -2.67 37.55
CA ALA A 433 -24.69 -3.03 36.61
C ALA A 433 -23.47 -2.11 36.73
N GLN A 434 -23.71 -0.83 37.04
CA GLN A 434 -22.65 0.14 37.29
C GLN A 434 -21.85 -0.23 38.56
N ASP A 435 -22.51 -0.58 39.67
CA ASP A 435 -21.82 -0.99 40.90
C ASP A 435 -20.91 -2.19 40.66
N LEU A 436 -21.40 -3.18 39.90
CA LEU A 436 -20.60 -4.36 39.55
C LEU A 436 -19.41 -3.98 38.66
N ARG A 437 -19.58 -3.04 37.72
CA ARG A 437 -18.47 -2.52 36.90
C ARG A 437 -17.41 -1.84 37.75
N GLU A 438 -17.81 -0.97 38.66
CA GLU A 438 -16.92 -0.24 39.56
C GLU A 438 -16.15 -1.21 40.47
N VAL A 439 -16.82 -2.20 41.06
CA VAL A 439 -16.17 -3.24 41.87
C VAL A 439 -15.30 -4.18 41.03
N GLY A 440 -15.69 -4.47 39.80
CA GLY A 440 -14.98 -5.39 38.91
C GLY A 440 -13.72 -4.80 38.27
N ALA A 441 -13.60 -3.46 38.24
CA ALA A 441 -12.52 -2.74 37.59
C ALA A 441 -11.13 -3.15 38.10
N LEU A 442 -10.17 -3.25 37.17
CA LEU A 442 -8.76 -3.55 37.43
C LEU A 442 -8.00 -2.31 37.93
N ASP A 443 -8.48 -1.70 39.01
CA ASP A 443 -7.83 -0.58 39.70
C ASP A 443 -7.10 -1.11 40.96
N PRO A 444 -5.78 -0.85 41.13
CA PRO A 444 -5.04 -1.24 42.33
C PRO A 444 -5.70 -0.83 43.66
N THR A 445 -6.38 0.30 43.69
CA THR A 445 -7.09 0.81 44.87
C THR A 445 -8.37 0.02 45.20
N ASN A 446 -8.91 -0.72 44.22
CA ASN A 446 -10.15 -1.49 44.31
C ASN A 446 -9.93 -2.97 44.64
N ASN A 447 -8.67 -3.44 44.67
CA ASN A 447 -8.32 -4.86 44.83
C ASN A 447 -9.01 -5.55 46.01
N ASN A 448 -9.07 -4.90 47.17
CA ASN A 448 -9.71 -5.47 48.36
C ASN A 448 -11.22 -5.61 48.21
N ARG A 449 -11.89 -4.58 47.66
CA ARG A 449 -13.34 -4.59 47.41
C ARG A 449 -13.69 -5.65 46.37
N ARG A 450 -12.93 -5.70 45.27
CA ARG A 450 -13.08 -6.73 44.23
C ARG A 450 -12.90 -8.15 44.80
N ALA A 451 -11.87 -8.38 45.60
CA ALA A 451 -11.62 -9.68 46.21
C ALA A 451 -12.74 -10.10 47.17
N ALA A 452 -13.28 -9.16 47.96
CA ALA A 452 -14.41 -9.41 48.86
C ALA A 452 -15.67 -9.82 48.08
N ILE A 453 -16.04 -9.07 47.04
CA ILE A 453 -17.24 -9.37 46.23
C ILE A 453 -17.05 -10.66 45.41
N LYS A 454 -15.87 -10.88 44.82
CA LYS A 454 -15.54 -12.16 44.17
C LYS A 454 -15.71 -13.33 45.15
N LYS A 455 -15.25 -13.19 46.39
CA LYS A 455 -15.40 -14.22 47.43
C LYS A 455 -16.87 -14.48 47.77
N LEU A 456 -17.72 -13.45 47.85
CA LEU A 456 -19.16 -13.63 48.05
C LEU A 456 -19.78 -14.45 46.91
N TRP A 457 -19.45 -14.11 45.66
CA TRP A 457 -19.92 -14.85 44.49
C TRP A 457 -19.45 -16.30 44.49
N THR A 458 -18.16 -16.55 44.70
CA THR A 458 -17.57 -17.90 44.61
C THR A 458 -17.89 -18.79 45.81
N SER A 459 -18.38 -18.22 46.92
CA SER A 459 -18.83 -18.99 48.08
C SER A 459 -20.22 -19.61 47.88
N VAL A 460 -20.96 -19.23 46.83
CA VAL A 460 -22.24 -19.86 46.49
C VAL A 460 -22.01 -21.23 45.85
N GLU A 461 -22.93 -22.17 46.08
CA GLU A 461 -22.84 -23.54 45.56
C GLU A 461 -22.54 -23.57 44.05
N ALA A 462 -21.60 -24.44 43.67
CA ALA A 462 -21.12 -24.63 42.30
C ALA A 462 -20.46 -23.39 41.64
N GLN A 463 -20.15 -22.32 42.38
CA GLN A 463 -19.49 -21.12 41.86
C GLN A 463 -18.03 -20.97 42.28
N SER A 464 -17.47 -21.96 42.99
CA SER A 464 -16.12 -21.89 43.58
C SER A 464 -14.98 -21.71 42.57
N SER A 465 -15.17 -22.11 41.31
CA SER A 465 -14.18 -21.92 40.25
C SER A 465 -13.99 -20.47 39.83
N GLY A 466 -14.94 -19.58 40.13
CA GLY A 466 -14.90 -18.18 39.71
C GLY A 466 -15.14 -17.94 38.21
N ILE A 467 -15.40 -18.98 37.40
CA ILE A 467 -15.62 -18.83 35.96
C ILE A 467 -16.85 -17.96 35.67
N THR A 468 -17.94 -18.14 36.43
CA THR A 468 -19.16 -17.33 36.29
C THR A 468 -18.97 -15.90 36.80
N TRP A 469 -18.10 -15.68 37.78
CA TRP A 469 -17.72 -14.33 38.18
C TRP A 469 -17.02 -13.59 37.04
N GLU A 470 -15.99 -14.19 36.43
CA GLU A 470 -15.27 -13.56 35.31
C GLU A 470 -16.19 -13.35 34.09
N TYR A 471 -17.13 -14.28 33.85
CA TYR A 471 -18.13 -14.11 32.79
C TYR A 471 -19.14 -13.00 33.09
N ALA A 472 -19.57 -12.83 34.34
CA ALA A 472 -20.43 -11.73 34.75
C ALA A 472 -19.76 -10.36 34.53
N LEU A 473 -18.47 -10.25 34.84
CA LEU A 473 -17.68 -9.04 34.55
C LEU A 473 -17.65 -8.73 33.05
N THR A 474 -17.52 -9.76 32.21
CA THR A 474 -17.55 -9.63 30.74
C THR A 474 -18.91 -9.11 30.25
N LEU A 475 -20.00 -9.70 30.75
CA LEU A 475 -21.38 -9.37 30.38
C LEU A 475 -21.76 -7.93 30.75
N VAL A 476 -21.30 -7.44 31.91
CA VAL A 476 -21.57 -6.07 32.35
C VAL A 476 -20.63 -5.05 31.70
N GLY A 477 -19.67 -5.50 30.89
CA GLY A 477 -18.77 -4.64 30.12
C GLY A 477 -17.50 -4.22 30.87
N VAL A 478 -17.10 -4.89 31.95
CA VAL A 478 -15.78 -4.69 32.54
C VAL A 478 -14.73 -5.17 31.55
N PRO A 479 -13.82 -4.30 31.09
CA PRO A 479 -12.78 -4.68 30.14
C PRO A 479 -11.87 -5.77 30.74
N GLY A 480 -11.76 -6.89 30.04
CA GLY A 480 -10.96 -8.03 30.45
C GLY A 480 -10.58 -8.89 29.25
N VAL A 481 -9.39 -9.49 29.32
CA VAL A 481 -8.88 -10.47 28.35
C VAL A 481 -8.79 -11.80 29.07
N LYS A 482 -9.48 -12.82 28.56
CA LYS A 482 -9.51 -14.15 29.18
C LYS A 482 -8.24 -14.94 28.91
N ALA A 483 -7.60 -14.70 27.76
CA ALA A 483 -6.38 -15.39 27.32
C ALA A 483 -6.50 -16.92 27.45
N ASP A 484 -7.53 -17.49 26.83
CA ASP A 484 -7.66 -18.95 26.76
C ASP A 484 -6.67 -19.57 25.77
N ARG A 485 -6.65 -20.90 25.66
CA ARG A 485 -5.71 -21.62 24.77
C ARG A 485 -5.73 -21.11 23.31
N MET A 486 -6.88 -20.66 22.81
CA MET A 486 -7.01 -20.19 21.43
C MET A 486 -6.42 -18.79 21.27
N VAL A 487 -6.68 -17.92 22.24
CA VAL A 487 -6.10 -16.57 22.29
C VAL A 487 -4.59 -16.64 22.51
N ILE A 488 -4.10 -17.47 23.44
CA ILE A 488 -2.66 -17.69 23.66
C ILE A 488 -1.98 -18.16 22.38
N ARG A 489 -2.58 -19.11 21.66
CA ARG A 489 -2.03 -19.60 20.38
C ARG A 489 -1.95 -18.50 19.33
N PHE A 490 -3.00 -17.69 19.18
CA PHE A 490 -2.98 -16.56 18.25
C PHE A 490 -1.87 -15.56 18.57
N VAL A 491 -1.71 -15.22 19.86
CA VAL A 491 -0.64 -14.31 20.29
C VAL A 491 0.75 -14.95 20.11
N ALA A 492 0.90 -16.25 20.36
CA ALA A 492 2.14 -16.99 20.11
C ALA A 492 2.52 -16.96 18.62
N GLU A 493 1.56 -17.21 17.73
CA GLU A 493 1.75 -17.16 16.27
C GLU A 493 2.09 -15.74 15.80
N ALA A 494 1.44 -14.71 16.37
CA ALA A 494 1.67 -13.32 16.00
C ALA A 494 3.03 -12.78 16.48
N THR A 495 3.51 -13.23 17.64
CA THR A 495 4.74 -12.71 18.29
C THR A 495 5.96 -13.61 18.09
N GLY A 496 5.77 -14.86 17.67
CA GLY A 496 6.81 -15.88 17.63
C GLY A 496 7.23 -16.42 19.02
N ARG A 497 6.50 -16.06 20.09
CA ARG A 497 6.78 -16.47 21.47
C ARG A 497 6.21 -17.86 21.77
N ASN A 498 7.00 -18.68 22.46
CA ASN A 498 6.61 -20.04 22.87
C ASN A 498 6.38 -20.20 24.38
N ASP A 499 6.61 -19.14 25.16
CA ASP A 499 6.61 -19.11 26.63
C ASP A 499 5.48 -18.22 27.21
N LEU A 500 4.41 -17.99 26.46
CA LEU A 500 3.30 -17.14 26.88
C LEU A 500 2.46 -17.79 27.99
N THR A 501 2.19 -17.02 29.05
CA THR A 501 1.22 -17.37 30.10
C THR A 501 -0.12 -16.67 29.82
N PRO A 502 -1.23 -17.11 30.43
CA PRO A 502 -2.50 -16.38 30.34
C PRO A 502 -2.37 -14.91 30.74
N GLU A 503 -1.57 -14.61 31.77
CA GLU A 503 -1.36 -13.25 32.26
C GLU A 503 -0.55 -12.39 31.28
N SER A 504 0.56 -12.92 30.74
CA SER A 504 1.37 -12.18 29.76
C SER A 504 0.61 -11.97 28.45
N THR A 505 -0.16 -12.97 28.02
CA THR A 505 -1.06 -12.87 26.86
C THR A 505 -2.14 -11.82 27.09
N ALA A 506 -2.79 -11.84 28.25
CA ALA A 506 -3.83 -10.87 28.60
C ALA A 506 -3.30 -9.44 28.60
N ARG A 507 -2.06 -9.23 29.07
CA ARG A 507 -1.40 -7.93 29.05
C ARG A 507 -1.16 -7.45 27.62
N LEU A 508 -0.61 -8.30 26.74
CA LEU A 508 -0.34 -7.96 25.34
C LEU A 508 -1.62 -7.59 24.58
N VAL A 509 -2.70 -8.36 24.75
CA VAL A 509 -3.99 -8.06 24.09
C VAL A 509 -4.61 -6.77 24.62
N ARG A 510 -4.47 -6.45 25.92
CA ARG A 510 -4.94 -5.17 26.47
C ARG A 510 -4.18 -3.98 25.86
N GLU A 511 -2.87 -4.10 25.77
CA GLU A 511 -2.01 -3.09 25.16
C GLU A 511 -2.35 -2.90 23.67
N ALA A 512 -2.57 -3.98 22.93
CA ALA A 512 -3.02 -3.91 21.54
C ALA A 512 -4.40 -3.24 21.41
N ALA A 513 -5.35 -3.58 22.28
CA ALA A 513 -6.69 -2.98 22.28
C ALA A 513 -6.66 -1.47 22.56
N GLU A 514 -5.85 -1.05 23.54
CA GLU A 514 -5.65 0.36 23.89
C GLU A 514 -5.11 1.15 22.70
N ARG A 515 -4.07 0.63 22.05
CA ARG A 515 -3.46 1.26 20.87
C ARG A 515 -4.38 1.25 19.63
N MET A 516 -5.29 0.29 19.53
CA MET A 516 -6.34 0.25 18.49
C MET A 516 -7.55 1.13 18.82
N GLY A 517 -7.67 1.65 20.05
CA GLY A 517 -8.85 2.39 20.50
C GLY A 517 -10.11 1.53 20.64
N VAL A 518 -9.98 0.21 20.84
CA VAL A 518 -11.10 -0.74 20.93
C VAL A 518 -11.26 -1.31 22.34
N ASN A 519 -12.44 -1.85 22.65
CA ASN A 519 -12.64 -2.56 23.91
C ASN A 519 -11.82 -3.86 23.93
N PRO A 520 -10.99 -4.12 24.96
CA PRO A 520 -10.11 -5.29 25.00
C PRO A 520 -10.87 -6.62 25.05
N THR A 521 -12.11 -6.64 25.56
CA THR A 521 -12.94 -7.84 25.53
C THR A 521 -13.52 -8.09 24.13
N ASP A 522 -13.80 -7.04 23.37
CA ASP A 522 -14.21 -7.21 21.96
C ASP A 522 -13.03 -7.73 21.14
N LEU A 523 -11.82 -7.21 21.38
CA LEU A 523 -10.60 -7.73 20.74
C LEU A 523 -10.32 -9.20 21.14
N ASP A 524 -10.35 -9.55 22.43
CA ASP A 524 -10.21 -10.94 22.92
C ASP A 524 -11.21 -11.88 22.24
N HIS A 525 -12.48 -11.47 22.14
CA HIS A 525 -13.52 -12.26 21.50
C HIS A 525 -13.25 -12.47 20.01
N VAL A 526 -12.84 -11.42 19.29
CA VAL A 526 -12.58 -11.50 17.84
C VAL A 526 -11.33 -12.32 17.55
N ILE A 527 -10.27 -12.17 18.36
CA ILE A 527 -9.09 -13.04 18.33
C ILE A 527 -9.51 -14.50 18.52
N TRP A 528 -10.33 -14.78 19.53
CA TRP A 528 -10.82 -16.13 19.80
C TRP A 528 -11.64 -16.69 18.63
N ARG A 529 -12.51 -15.88 18.01
CA ARG A 529 -13.30 -16.29 16.85
C ARG A 529 -12.41 -16.64 15.67
N SER A 530 -11.45 -15.77 15.35
CA SER A 530 -10.46 -15.98 14.28
C SER A 530 -9.66 -17.25 14.51
N ALA A 531 -9.05 -17.40 15.69
CA ALA A 531 -8.28 -18.58 16.06
C ALA A 531 -9.13 -19.87 16.02
N SER A 532 -10.43 -19.76 16.23
CA SER A 532 -11.36 -20.90 16.18
C SER A 532 -11.94 -21.18 14.78
N GLY A 533 -11.48 -20.48 13.74
CA GLY A 533 -12.02 -20.62 12.38
C GLY A 533 -13.46 -20.11 12.25
N ARG A 534 -13.92 -19.25 13.16
CA ARG A 534 -15.24 -18.63 13.10
C ARG A 534 -15.15 -17.28 12.40
N ARG A 535 -16.22 -16.97 11.67
CA ARG A 535 -16.43 -15.65 11.06
C ARG A 535 -16.25 -14.53 12.08
N VAL A 536 -15.44 -13.51 11.75
CA VAL A 536 -15.08 -12.39 12.66
C VAL A 536 -15.93 -11.14 12.47
N GLN A 537 -16.42 -10.85 11.26
CA GLN A 537 -17.22 -9.65 10.95
C GLN A 537 -18.64 -10.00 10.48
N VAL A 538 -19.61 -9.11 10.68
CA VAL A 538 -20.94 -9.20 10.05
C VAL A 538 -20.89 -8.86 8.54
N ASP A 539 -21.83 -9.34 7.73
CA ASP A 539 -21.93 -8.92 6.33
C ASP A 539 -22.37 -7.45 6.30
N GLN A 540 -21.67 -6.61 5.53
CA GLN A 540 -22.25 -5.34 5.12
C GLN A 540 -23.43 -5.68 4.21
N THR A 541 -24.65 -5.53 4.72
CA THR A 541 -25.82 -5.56 3.83
C THR A 541 -25.73 -4.28 3.00
N PRO A 542 -25.63 -4.35 1.67
CA PRO A 542 -25.60 -3.14 0.87
C PRO A 542 -26.91 -2.37 1.12
N ALA A 543 -26.75 -1.12 1.53
CA ALA A 543 -27.85 -0.17 1.75
C ALA A 543 -28.51 0.22 0.43
#